data_AF-A0A950J2L5-F1
#
_entry.id   AF-A0A950J2L5-F1
#
_cell.length_a   1.000
_cell.length_b   1.000
_cell.length_c   1.000
_cell.angle_alpha   90.00
_cell.angle_beta   90.00
_cell.angle_gamma   90.00
#
_symmetry.space_group_name_H-M   'P 1'
#
loop_
_entity.id
_entity.type
_entity.pdbx_description
1 polymer ?
#
loop_
_entity_poly.entity_id
_entity_poly.type
_entity_poly.pdbx_seq_one_letter_code
_entity_poly.pdbx_strand_id
1 'polypeptide(L)' 'KPAPTRTCVGCRERKPQPSMQRFVRRGSGWQADAGSRRSAGRGAYLCSHACARRVFKNKRYASLASAALETVFESGYDVR' A
#
# COMPACT_ATOMS: atom_id res chain seq x y z
N LYS A 1 -3.18 5.94 -21.77
CA LYS A 1 -2.55 4.64 -21.40
C LYS A 1 -3.29 4.11 -20.18
N PRO A 2 -3.76 2.86 -20.16
CA PRO A 2 -4.49 2.32 -19.02
C PRO A 2 -3.61 2.39 -17.76
N ALA A 3 -4.22 2.66 -16.62
CA ALA A 3 -3.50 2.68 -15.36
C ALA A 3 -2.88 1.29 -15.10
N PRO A 4 -1.63 1.23 -14.62
CA PRO A 4 -1.00 -0.05 -14.30
C PRO A 4 -1.80 -0.76 -13.21
N THR A 5 -1.94 -2.07 -13.33
CA THR A 5 -2.56 -2.90 -12.28
C THR A 5 -1.51 -3.34 -11.28
N ARG A 6 -1.86 -3.32 -9.99
CA ARG A 6 -0.99 -3.73 -8.87
C ARG A 6 -1.69 -4.74 -7.97
N THR A 7 -0.91 -5.50 -7.22
CA THR A 7 -1.42 -6.49 -6.27
C THR A 7 -1.37 -5.93 -4.85
N CYS A 8 -2.50 -6.00 -4.14
CA CYS A 8 -2.56 -5.64 -2.72
C CYS A 8 -1.74 -6.62 -1.89
N VAL A 9 -0.85 -6.14 -1.03
CA VAL A 9 -0.09 -7.05 -0.13
C VAL A 9 -0.94 -7.59 1.04
N GLY A 10 -2.09 -6.97 1.32
CA GLY A 10 -3.04 -7.39 2.36
C GLY A 10 -4.06 -8.43 1.89
N CYS A 11 -4.81 -8.16 0.82
CA CYS A 11 -5.84 -9.09 0.30
C CYS A 11 -5.40 -9.92 -0.92
N ARG A 12 -4.24 -9.64 -1.53
CA ARG A 12 -3.72 -10.30 -2.75
C ARG A 12 -4.53 -10.11 -4.04
N GLU A 13 -5.58 -9.30 -4.02
CA GLU A 13 -6.31 -8.93 -5.23
C GLU A 13 -5.52 -7.95 -6.10
N ARG A 14 -5.78 -8.02 -7.42
CA ARG A 14 -5.26 -7.08 -8.40
C ARG A 14 -6.23 -5.91 -8.56
N LYS A 15 -5.75 -4.68 -8.39
CA LYS A 15 -6.56 -3.46 -8.57
C LYS A 15 -5.76 -2.41 -9.36
N PRO A 16 -6.43 -1.44 -10.03
CA PRO A 16 -5.76 -0.31 -10.65
C PRO A 16 -4.85 0.43 -9.65
N GLN A 17 -3.65 0.85 -10.06
CA GLN A 17 -2.72 1.58 -9.19
C GLN A 17 -3.34 2.84 -8.54
N PRO A 18 -4.18 3.65 -9.24
CA PRO A 18 -4.83 4.82 -8.64
C PRO A 18 -5.81 4.47 -7.53
N SER A 19 -6.33 3.23 -7.50
CA SER A 19 -7.17 2.72 -6.42
C SER A 19 -6.38 1.93 -5.37
N MET A 20 -5.11 2.27 -5.18
CA MET A 20 -4.32 1.79 -4.04
C MET A 20 -3.44 2.90 -3.46
N GLN A 21 -3.21 2.86 -2.15
CA GLN A 21 -2.16 3.65 -1.52
C GLN A 21 -0.81 2.94 -1.70
N ARG A 22 0.19 3.67 -2.20
CA ARG A 22 1.57 3.15 -2.33
C ARG A 22 2.34 3.47 -1.06
N PHE A 23 3.11 2.50 -0.61
CA PHE A 23 4.10 2.67 0.44
C PHE A 23 5.49 2.35 -0.10
N VAL A 24 6.48 3.14 0.28
CA VAL A 24 7.88 2.91 -0.05
C VAL A 24 8.71 2.80 1.21
N ARG A 25 9.70 1.93 1.18
CA ARG A 25 10.68 1.84 2.27
C ARG A 25 11.78 2.88 2.06
N ARG A 26 11.94 3.81 3.00
CA ARG A 26 12.97 4.86 3.03
C ARG A 26 13.79 4.71 4.31
N GLY A 27 15.09 4.41 4.19
CA GLY A 27 15.93 4.13 5.34
C GLY A 27 15.37 2.98 6.19
N SER A 28 15.11 3.25 7.47
CA SER A 28 14.58 2.27 8.44
C SER A 28 13.07 2.02 8.34
N GLY A 29 12.29 2.93 7.72
CA GLY A 29 10.84 2.94 7.81
C GLY A 29 10.08 2.81 6.48
N TRP A 30 8.78 2.55 6.59
CA TRP A 30 7.83 2.68 5.48
C TRP A 30 7.13 4.03 5.55
N GLN A 31 6.84 4.61 4.39
CA GLN A 31 6.14 5.89 4.28
C GLN A 31 5.15 5.81 3.13
N ALA A 32 4.00 6.47 3.29
CA ALA A 32 3.05 6.66 2.20
C ALA A 32 3.72 7.51 1.10
N ASP A 33 3.57 7.08 -0.15
CA ASP A 33 4.10 7.76 -1.32
C ASP A 33 2.94 8.16 -2.22
N ALA A 34 2.76 9.46 -2.40
CA ALA A 34 1.68 10.06 -3.19
C ALA A 34 1.87 9.87 -4.72
N GLY A 35 2.48 8.76 -5.14
CA GLY A 35 2.63 8.42 -6.56
C GLY A 35 3.71 9.23 -7.29
N SER A 36 4.66 9.84 -6.58
CA SER A 36 5.83 10.45 -7.23
C SER A 36 6.61 9.35 -7.94
N ARG A 37 6.57 9.45 -9.27
CA ARG A 37 6.95 8.43 -10.28
C ARG A 37 8.41 7.96 -10.23
N ARG A 38 9.17 8.26 -9.17
CA ARG A 38 10.63 8.06 -9.05
C ARG A 38 11.11 7.71 -7.65
N SER A 39 10.23 7.39 -6.69
CA SER A 39 10.69 7.01 -5.36
C SER A 39 11.43 5.66 -5.39
N ALA A 40 12.77 5.70 -5.38
CA ALA A 40 13.67 4.54 -5.32
C ALA A 40 13.44 3.69 -4.06
N GLY A 41 13.40 2.37 -4.21
CA GLY A 41 13.24 1.42 -3.10
C GLY A 41 12.13 0.39 -3.32
N ARG A 42 11.99 -0.54 -2.36
CA ARG A 42 10.95 -1.57 -2.37
C ARG A 42 9.59 -0.92 -2.08
N GLY A 43 8.69 -0.95 -3.06
CA GLY A 43 7.32 -0.47 -2.93
C GLY A 43 6.33 -1.58 -2.59
N ALA A 44 5.27 -1.24 -1.85
CA ALA A 44 4.12 -2.10 -1.57
C ALA A 44 2.83 -1.30 -1.81
N TYR A 45 1.73 -2.00 -2.08
CA TYR A 45 0.42 -1.40 -2.32
C TYR A 45 -0.61 -1.97 -1.37
N LEU A 46 -1.44 -1.09 -0.79
CA LEU A 46 -2.56 -1.45 0.07
C LEU A 46 -3.82 -0.74 -0.41
N CYS A 47 -4.93 -1.49 -0.46
CA CYS A 47 -6.22 -0.96 -0.90
C CYS A 47 -7.14 -0.59 0.25
N SER A 48 -6.80 -0.80 1.52
CA SER A 48 -7.68 -0.38 2.62
C SER A 48 -6.99 -0.45 3.96
N HIS A 49 -7.59 0.21 4.94
CA HIS A 49 -7.22 0.08 6.35
C HIS A 49 -7.39 -1.36 6.86
N ALA A 50 -8.41 -2.09 6.38
CA ALA A 50 -8.54 -3.52 6.67
C ALA A 50 -7.34 -4.32 6.14
N CYS A 51 -6.86 -4.00 4.94
CA CYS A 51 -5.64 -4.60 4.40
C CYS A 51 -4.40 -4.22 5.20
N ALA A 52 -4.28 -2.99 5.70
CA ALA A 52 -3.20 -2.59 6.62
C ALA A 52 -3.17 -3.46 7.89
N ARG A 53 -4.33 -3.74 8.49
CA ARG A 53 -4.45 -4.67 9.63
C ARG A 53 -4.07 -6.11 9.27
N ARG A 54 -4.40 -6.56 8.05
CA ARG A 54 -4.02 -7.91 7.58
C ARG A 54 -2.49 -8.06 7.46
N VAL A 55 -1.79 -7.04 6.96
CA VAL A 55 -0.32 -7.11 6.87
C VAL A 55 0.38 -7.00 8.21
N PHE A 56 -0.25 -6.42 9.25
CA PHE A 56 0.31 -6.44 10.61
C PHE A 56 0.57 -7.88 11.10
N LYS A 57 -0.34 -8.79 10.79
CA LYS A 57 -0.22 -10.22 11.15
C LYS A 57 0.76 -11.00 10.26
N ASN A 58 1.23 -10.39 9.17
CA ASN A 58 2.13 -11.03 8.20
C ASN A 58 3.58 -10.62 8.45
N LYS A 59 4.42 -11.56 8.93
CA LYS A 59 5.85 -11.34 9.23
C LYS A 59 6.64 -10.68 8.08
N ARG A 60 6.24 -10.89 6.82
CA ARG A 60 6.90 -10.32 5.63
C ARG A 60 6.74 -8.79 5.52
N TYR A 61 5.69 -8.25 6.10
CA TYR A 61 5.32 -6.83 5.98
C TYR A 61 4.93 -6.21 7.34
N ALA A 62 5.33 -6.82 8.46
CA ALA A 62 5.00 -6.32 9.78
C ALA A 62 5.43 -4.85 9.97
N SER A 63 6.60 -4.48 9.44
CA SER A 63 7.10 -3.10 9.49
C SER A 63 6.34 -2.10 8.59
N LEU A 64 5.62 -2.59 7.57
CA LEU A 64 4.75 -1.75 6.74
C LEU A 64 3.48 -1.37 7.49
N ALA A 65 2.97 -2.26 8.34
CA ALA A 65 1.69 -2.08 8.98
C ALA A 65 1.64 -0.84 9.88
N SER A 66 2.72 -0.52 10.62
CA SER A 66 2.78 0.68 11.45
C SER A 66 2.53 1.95 10.64
N ALA A 67 3.25 2.12 9.51
CA ALA A 67 3.06 3.26 8.63
C ALA A 67 1.68 3.26 7.96
N ALA A 68 1.18 2.08 7.59
CA ALA A 68 -0.09 1.96 6.89
C ALA A 68 -1.32 2.18 7.78
N LEU A 69 -1.24 1.85 9.08
CA LEU A 69 -2.34 2.07 10.03
C LEU A 69 -2.51 3.56 10.37
N GLU A 70 -1.43 4.34 10.32
CA GLU A 70 -1.46 5.80 10.53
C GLU A 70 -1.90 6.55 9.26
N THR A 71 -1.97 5.87 8.11
CA THR A 71 -2.30 6.50 6.84
C THR A 71 -3.81 6.51 6.61
N VAL A 72 -4.34 7.68 6.25
CA VAL A 72 -5.71 7.80 5.76
C VAL A 72 -5.79 7.20 4.36
N PHE A 73 -6.66 6.21 4.19
CA PHE A 73 -7.05 5.70 2.89
C PHE A 73 -8.25 6.53 2.43
N GLU A 74 -8.11 7.33 1.37
CA GLU A 74 -9.24 8.09 0.81
C GLU A 74 -10.39 7.15 0.38
N SER A 75 -11.63 7.64 0.47
CA SER A 75 -12.88 6.85 0.36
C SER A 75 -13.18 6.25 -1.04
N GLY A 76 -12.17 6.13 -1.91
CA GLY A 76 -12.26 5.40 -3.19
C GLY A 76 -11.56 4.03 -3.20
N TYR A 77 -10.96 3.62 -2.07
CA TYR A 77 -10.12 2.42 -2.00
C TYR A 77 -10.86 1.12 -1.62
N ASP A 78 -12.14 1.22 -1.22
CA ASP A 78 -13.01 0.10 -0.87
C ASP A 78 -13.79 -0.43 -2.09
N VAL A 79 -13.07 -0.90 -3.12
CA VAL A 79 -13.71 -1.72 -4.15
C VAL A 79 -13.85 -3.13 -3.58
N ARG A 80 -15.07 -3.41 -3.10
CA ARG A 80 -15.62 -4.76 -2.89
C ARG A 80 -15.27 -5.71 -4.03
#